data_AF-A0A4R1EZW3-F1
#
_entry.id   AF-A0A4R1EZW3-F1
#
_cell.length_a   1.000
_cell.length_b   1.000
_cell.length_c   1.000
_cell.angle_alpha   90.00
_cell.angle_beta   90.00
_cell.angle_gamma   90.00
#
_symmetry.space_group_name_H-M   'P 1'
#
loop_
_entity.id
_entity.type
_entity.pdbx_description
1 polymer ?
#
loop_
_entity_poly.entity_id
_entity_poly.type
_entity_poly.pdbx_seq_one_letter_code
_entity_poly.pdbx_strand_id
1 'polypeptide(L)'
;MLIAFTFAFATELLATEVDDAIKQAKAAQKEAASLGFEWRDTGKIIKKAEAAAKEGKDKKAIELATIIIDQLPAVRKQAAIAKNAGPRF
;
A
#
# COMPACT_ATOMS: atom_id res chain seq x y z
N MET A 1 8.74 -11.70 -43.75
CA MET A 1 7.55 -11.26 -43.00
C MET A 1 7.71 -11.73 -41.56
N LEU A 2 7.51 -10.81 -40.62
CA LEU A 2 7.29 -10.96 -39.16
C LEU A 2 8.20 -11.88 -38.34
N ILE A 3 9.01 -11.27 -37.47
CA ILE A 3 9.10 -11.67 -36.06
C ILE A 3 9.17 -10.38 -35.22
N ALA A 4 8.01 -9.92 -34.76
CA ALA A 4 7.90 -8.82 -33.80
C ALA A 4 6.80 -9.21 -32.79
N PHE A 5 7.12 -10.07 -31.81
CA PHE A 5 6.14 -10.43 -30.78
C PHE A 5 6.74 -10.91 -29.45
N THR A 6 7.77 -10.25 -28.90
CA THR A 6 8.33 -10.69 -27.60
C THR A 6 8.45 -9.61 -26.52
N PHE A 7 7.91 -8.41 -26.71
CA PHE A 7 8.05 -7.33 -25.71
C PHE A 7 6.80 -7.03 -24.86
N ALA A 8 5.70 -7.77 -25.02
CA ALA A 8 4.43 -7.45 -24.33
C ALA A 8 4.27 -8.13 -22.94
N PHE A 9 5.02 -9.16 -22.61
CA PHE A 9 4.78 -9.94 -21.38
C PHE A 9 5.26 -9.24 -20.09
N ALA A 10 6.25 -8.35 -20.18
CA ALA A 10 6.85 -7.71 -19.01
C ALA A 10 5.97 -6.59 -18.41
N THR A 11 5.13 -5.93 -19.21
CA THR A 11 4.27 -4.83 -18.74
C THR A 11 3.05 -5.32 -17.96
N GLU A 12 2.59 -6.54 -18.25
CA GLU A 12 1.38 -7.12 -17.67
C GLU A 12 1.64 -7.67 -16.25
N LEU A 13 2.85 -8.19 -16.02
CA LEU A 13 3.32 -8.58 -14.68
C LEU A 13 3.40 -7.36 -13.74
N LEU A 14 3.97 -6.25 -14.23
CA LEU A 14 4.13 -5.01 -13.46
C LEU A 14 2.78 -4.38 -13.12
N ALA A 15 1.83 -4.36 -14.06
CA ALA A 15 0.48 -3.88 -13.79
C ALA A 15 -0.23 -4.72 -12.71
N THR A 16 -0.05 -6.04 -12.73
CA THR A 16 -0.58 -6.94 -11.70
C THR A 16 0.06 -6.68 -10.34
N GLU A 17 1.38 -6.48 -10.29
CA GLU A 17 2.10 -6.14 -9.04
C GLU A 17 1.64 -4.79 -8.45
N VAL A 18 1.41 -3.79 -9.29
CA VAL A 18 0.89 -2.48 -8.85
C VAL A 18 -0.50 -2.62 -8.23
N ASP A 19 -1.39 -3.34 -8.90
CA ASP A 19 -2.76 -3.56 -8.41
C ASP A 19 -2.76 -4.31 -7.08
N ASP A 20 -1.94 -5.34 -6.95
CA ASP A 20 -1.82 -6.12 -5.72
C ASP A 20 -1.19 -5.32 -4.58
N ALA A 21 -0.17 -4.50 -4.86
CA ALA A 21 0.41 -3.60 -3.87
C ALA A 21 -0.62 -2.58 -3.36
N ILE A 22 -1.41 -1.97 -4.27
CA ILE A 22 -2.46 -1.02 -3.90
C ILE A 22 -3.57 -1.70 -3.09
N LYS A 23 -3.98 -2.93 -3.44
CA LYS A 23 -4.95 -3.71 -2.65
C LYS A 23 -4.42 -4.00 -1.24
N GLN A 24 -3.16 -4.40 -1.11
CA GLN A 24 -2.53 -4.63 0.19
C GLN A 24 -2.45 -3.36 1.03
N ALA A 25 -2.09 -2.22 0.43
CA ALA A 25 -2.08 -0.92 1.12
C ALA A 25 -3.49 -0.53 1.62
N LYS A 26 -4.54 -0.77 0.82
CA LYS A 26 -5.94 -0.56 1.25
C LYS A 26 -6.36 -1.49 2.39
N ALA A 27 -5.93 -2.75 2.35
CA ALA A 27 -6.18 -3.70 3.45
C ALA A 27 -5.49 -3.25 4.74
N ALA A 28 -4.22 -2.82 4.65
CA ALA A 28 -3.47 -2.28 5.77
C ALA A 28 -4.13 -1.01 6.35
N GLN A 29 -4.61 -0.10 5.49
CA GLN A 29 -5.37 1.08 5.92
C GLN A 29 -6.64 0.67 6.68
N LYS A 30 -7.41 -0.30 6.16
CA LYS A 30 -8.64 -0.77 6.79
C LYS A 30 -8.37 -1.42 8.15
N GLU A 31 -7.29 -2.17 8.27
CA GLU A 31 -6.85 -2.74 9.56
C GLU A 31 -6.43 -1.64 10.54
N ALA A 32 -5.67 -0.64 10.08
CA ALA A 32 -5.30 0.49 10.93
C ALA A 32 -6.54 1.27 11.42
N ALA A 33 -7.52 1.48 10.54
CA ALA A 33 -8.78 2.12 10.85
C ALA A 33 -9.61 1.31 11.86
N SER A 34 -9.68 -0.02 11.71
CA SER A 34 -10.40 -0.90 12.65
C SER A 34 -9.76 -0.94 14.03
N LEU A 35 -8.45 -0.71 14.11
CA LEU A 35 -7.71 -0.59 15.36
C LEU A 35 -7.79 0.82 15.98
N GLY A 36 -8.32 1.82 15.27
CA GLY A 36 -8.38 3.22 15.72
C GLY A 36 -7.04 3.96 15.60
N PHE A 37 -6.10 3.43 14.82
CA PHE A 37 -4.74 3.94 14.66
C PHE A 37 -4.40 4.23 13.20
N GLU A 38 -5.40 4.55 12.37
CA GLU A 38 -5.16 5.01 11.01
C GLU A 38 -4.40 6.34 11.03
N TRP A 39 -3.32 6.42 10.25
CA TRP A 39 -2.57 7.65 10.13
C TRP A 39 -3.23 8.55 9.08
N ARG A 40 -3.31 9.85 9.40
CA ARG A 40 -3.96 10.87 8.56
C ARG A 40 -3.55 10.83 7.09
N ASP A 41 -2.28 10.53 6.82
CA ASP A 41 -1.72 10.59 5.47
C ASP A 41 -1.82 9.27 4.70
N THR A 42 -2.20 8.16 5.34
CA THR A 42 -2.34 6.84 4.71
C THR A 42 -3.28 6.88 3.51
N GLY A 43 -4.50 7.42 3.67
CA GLY A 43 -5.46 7.55 2.57
C GLY A 43 -4.98 8.47 1.44
N LYS A 44 -4.15 9.49 1.73
CA LYS A 44 -3.58 10.36 0.69
C LYS A 44 -2.47 9.66 -0.10
N ILE A 45 -1.66 8.84 0.58
CA ILE A 45 -0.60 8.06 -0.06
C ILE A 45 -1.22 7.01 -1.00
N ILE A 46 -2.31 6.34 -0.61
CA ILE A 46 -3.04 5.41 -1.49
C ILE A 46 -3.55 6.12 -2.74
N LYS A 47 -4.19 7.29 -2.60
CA LYS A 47 -4.64 8.08 -3.76
C LYS A 47 -3.49 8.47 -4.68
N LYS A 48 -2.30 8.78 -4.12
CA LYS A 48 -1.09 9.05 -4.93
C LYS A 48 -0.58 7.80 -5.63
N ALA A 49 -0.66 6.62 -5.00
CA ALA A 49 -0.29 5.35 -5.61
C ALA A 49 -1.21 5.02 -6.80
N GLU A 50 -2.53 5.18 -6.62
CA GLU A 50 -3.52 5.00 -7.70
C GLU A 50 -3.31 5.97 -8.86
N ALA A 51 -3.01 7.25 -8.56
CA ALA A 51 -2.70 8.24 -9.59
C ALA A 51 -1.41 7.87 -10.35
N ALA A 52 -0.36 7.44 -9.64
CA ALA A 52 0.88 6.99 -10.26
C ALA A 52 0.66 5.77 -11.18
N ALA A 53 -0.16 4.80 -10.76
CA ALA A 53 -0.53 3.64 -11.58
C ALA A 53 -1.24 4.06 -12.87
N LYS A 54 -2.21 4.98 -12.79
CA LYS A 54 -2.93 5.52 -13.97
C LYS A 54 -2.02 6.28 -14.93
N GLU A 55 -0.94 6.87 -14.43
CA GLU A 55 0.07 7.56 -15.23
C GLU A 55 1.16 6.61 -15.78
N GLY A 56 1.04 5.29 -15.58
CA GLY A 56 2.04 4.29 -15.97
C GLY A 56 3.33 4.38 -15.14
N LYS A 57 3.29 5.04 -13.98
CA LYS A 57 4.43 5.20 -13.05
C LYS A 57 4.41 4.06 -12.03
N ASP A 58 4.42 2.84 -12.52
CA ASP A 58 4.20 1.61 -11.74
C ASP A 58 5.15 1.46 -10.57
N LYS A 59 6.45 1.70 -10.77
CA LYS A 59 7.45 1.68 -9.69
C LYS A 59 7.11 2.64 -8.55
N LYS A 60 6.63 3.85 -8.89
CA LYS A 60 6.23 4.86 -7.91
C LYS A 60 4.93 4.47 -7.20
N ALA A 61 4.01 3.82 -7.91
CA ALA A 61 2.79 3.29 -7.31
C ALA A 61 3.11 2.20 -6.27
N ILE A 62 3.98 1.26 -6.63
CA ILE A 62 4.46 0.20 -5.72
C ILE A 62 5.17 0.81 -4.52
N GLU A 63 6.11 1.74 -4.72
CA GLU A 63 6.84 2.39 -3.62
C GLU A 63 5.90 3.07 -2.61
N LEU A 64 4.91 3.82 -3.11
CA LEU A 64 3.91 4.48 -2.27
C LEU A 64 3.03 3.48 -1.52
N ALA A 65 2.64 2.38 -2.16
CA ALA A 65 1.87 1.31 -1.52
C ALA A 65 2.68 0.60 -0.42
N THR A 66 3.95 0.28 -0.69
CA THR A 66 4.86 -0.37 0.25
C THR A 66 5.08 0.46 1.50
N ILE A 67 5.19 1.79 1.39
CA ILE A 67 5.27 2.70 2.56
C ILE A 67 4.13 2.45 3.54
N ILE A 68 2.92 2.17 3.06
CA ILE A 68 1.76 1.92 3.91
C ILE A 68 1.81 0.53 4.54
N ILE A 69 2.17 -0.47 3.73
CA ILE A 69 2.29 -1.86 4.18
C ILE A 69 3.32 -1.94 5.32
N ASP A 70 4.45 -1.26 5.19
CA ASP A 70 5.53 -1.20 6.19
C ASP A 70 5.13 -0.45 7.47
N GLN A 71 4.11 0.41 7.42
CA GLN A 71 3.59 1.10 8.62
C GLN A 71 2.68 0.20 9.47
N LEU A 72 2.12 -0.86 8.90
CA LEU A 72 1.15 -1.73 9.57
C LEU A 72 1.69 -2.40 10.86
N PRO A 73 2.94 -2.90 10.92
CA PRO A 73 3.50 -3.44 12.15
C PRO A 73 3.56 -2.40 13.29
N ALA A 74 3.88 -1.14 12.96
CA ALA A 74 3.93 -0.06 13.94
C ALA A 74 2.53 0.25 14.49
N VAL A 75 1.51 0.25 13.62
CA VAL A 75 0.11 0.40 14.01
C VAL A 75 -0.34 -0.72 14.94
N ARG A 76 -0.03 -1.99 14.63
CA ARG A 76 -0.33 -3.14 15.51
C ARG A 76 0.33 -3.00 16.87
N LYS A 77 1.59 -2.56 16.91
CA LYS A 77 2.33 -2.33 18.16
C LYS A 77 1.68 -1.22 18.98
N GLN A 78 1.30 -0.12 18.34
CA GLN A 78 0.61 0.99 19.01
C GLN A 78 -0.73 0.54 19.60
N ALA A 79 -1.50 -0.26 18.84
CA ALA A 79 -2.75 -0.85 19.31
C ALA A 79 -2.55 -1.79 20.51
N ALA A 80 -1.48 -2.60 20.50
CA ALA A 80 -1.14 -3.47 21.63
C ALA A 80 -0.72 -2.67 22.88
N ILE A 81 0.08 -1.60 22.72
CA ILE A 81 0.49 -0.73 23.83
C ILE A 81 -0.73 -0.03 24.44
N ALA A 82 -1.63 0.51 23.61
CA ALA A 82 -2.82 1.18 24.09
C ALA A 82 -3.75 0.26 24.91
N LYS A 83 -3.86 -1.03 24.52
CA LYS A 83 -4.60 -2.04 25.29
C LYS A 83 -3.96 -2.33 26.65
N ASN A 84 -2.63 -2.28 26.74
CA ASN A 84 -1.87 -2.62 27.96
C ASN A 84 -1.52 -1.39 28.82
N ALA A 85 -1.77 -0.18 28.32
CA ALA A 85 -1.57 1.06 29.06
C ALA A 85 -2.74 1.26 30.05
N GLY A 86 -2.65 0.58 31.21
CA GLY A 86 -3.48 0.90 32.38
C GLY A 86 -3.26 2.35 32.85
N PRO A 87 -4.16 2.90 33.70
CA PRO A 87 -4.05 4.27 34.18
C PRO A 87 -2.69 4.47 34.88
N ARG A 88 -1.89 5.37 34.32
CA ARG A 88 -0.69 5.90 34.98
C ARG A 88 -1.15 7.08 35.84
N PHE A 89 -1.43 6.79 37.11
CA PHE A 89 -1.60 7.77 38.17
C PHE A 89 -0.24 8.13 38.78
#